data_AF-A0A1N6LEF1-F1
#
_entry.id   AF-A0A1N6LEF1-F1
#
_cell.length_a   1.000
_cell.length_b   1.000
_cell.length_c   1.000
_cell.angle_alpha   90.00
_cell.angle_beta   90.00
_cell.angle_gamma   90.00
#
_symmetry.space_group_name_H-M   'P 1'
#
loop_
_entity.id
_entity.type
_entity.pdbx_description
1 polymer ?
#
loop_
_entity_poly.entity_id
_entity_poly.type
_entity_poly.pdbx_seq_one_letter_code
_entity_poly.pdbx_strand_id
1 'polypeptide(L)'
;MPDTTAKPARTPEAIDKDFTDLMASRLPVTVAREKFERLWDETNSLAAQLVGTERGRPYLTLLRRMHETFENHYRGAPQRSVPGDRLH
;
A
#
# COMPACT_ATOMS: atom_id res chain seq x y z
N MET A 1 -0.94 26.01 -22.27
CA MET A 1 -1.54 25.63 -20.97
C MET A 1 -1.64 24.11 -20.97
N PRO A 2 -0.96 23.35 -20.09
CA PRO A 2 -1.31 21.96 -19.92
C PRO A 2 -2.49 21.90 -18.96
N ASP A 3 -3.64 21.50 -19.48
CA ASP A 3 -4.81 21.11 -18.70
C ASP A 3 -4.47 19.76 -18.03
N THR A 4 -3.68 19.80 -16.96
CA THR A 4 -3.49 18.62 -16.11
C THR A 4 -4.78 18.47 -15.34
N THR A 5 -5.76 17.82 -15.97
CA THR A 5 -6.93 17.26 -15.28
C THR A 5 -6.39 16.28 -14.24
N ALA A 6 -6.13 16.78 -13.03
CA ALA A 6 -5.80 15.96 -11.89
C ALA A 6 -6.93 14.94 -11.77
N LYS A 7 -6.61 13.67 -12.01
CA LYS A 7 -7.55 12.57 -11.77
C LYS A 7 -8.15 12.80 -10.38
N PRO A 8 -9.48 12.77 -10.21
CA PRO A 8 -10.08 12.94 -8.90
C PRO A 8 -9.43 11.95 -7.94
N ALA A 9 -8.96 12.48 -6.80
CA ALA A 9 -8.34 11.68 -5.76
C ALA A 9 -9.23 10.47 -5.45
N ARG A 10 -8.66 9.27 -5.55
CA ARG A 10 -9.40 8.04 -5.26
C ARG A 10 -9.85 8.06 -3.81
N THR A 11 -11.09 7.63 -3.56
CA THR A 11 -11.60 7.55 -2.19
C THR A 11 -10.93 6.40 -1.43
N PRO A 12 -10.87 6.45 -0.08
CA PRO A 12 -10.32 5.37 0.73
C PRO A 12 -10.96 4.01 0.43
N GLU A 13 -12.28 3.98 0.19
CA GLU A 13 -13.02 2.75 -0.09
C GLU A 13 -12.61 2.10 -1.42
N ALA A 14 -12.30 2.92 -2.43
CA ALA A 14 -11.84 2.41 -3.71
C ALA A 14 -10.44 1.78 -3.60
N ILE A 15 -9.58 2.33 -2.75
CA ILE A 15 -8.24 1.78 -2.51
C ILE A 15 -8.31 0.53 -1.63
N ASP A 16 -9.16 0.54 -0.60
CA ASP A 16 -9.39 -0.63 0.26
C ASP A 16 -9.93 -1.84 -0.51
N LYS A 17 -10.79 -1.59 -1.51
CA LYS A 17 -11.26 -2.64 -2.42
C LYS A 17 -10.11 -3.24 -3.23
N ASP A 18 -9.29 -2.41 -3.87
CA ASP A 18 -8.13 -2.90 -4.63
C ASP A 18 -7.15 -3.68 -3.75
N PHE A 19 -6.94 -3.23 -2.52
CA PHE A 19 -6.13 -3.96 -1.55
C PHE A 19 -6.76 -5.30 -1.17
N THR A 20 -8.07 -5.33 -0.93
CA THR A 20 -8.79 -6.59 -0.64
C THR A 20 -8.68 -7.57 -1.81
N ASP A 21 -8.85 -7.09 -3.04
CA ASP A 21 -8.69 -7.89 -4.26
C ASP A 21 -7.25 -8.40 -4.41
N LEU A 22 -6.25 -7.57 -4.08
CA LEU A 22 -4.85 -7.97 -4.04
C LEU A 22 -4.61 -9.10 -3.02
N MET A 23 -5.15 -8.98 -1.80
CA MET A 23 -4.98 -10.01 -0.76
C MET A 23 -5.73 -11.32 -1.08
N ALA A 24 -6.83 -11.24 -1.83
CA ALA A 24 -7.55 -12.41 -2.33
C ALA A 24 -6.85 -13.06 -3.55
N SER A 25 -5.95 -12.33 -4.21
CA SER A 25 -5.24 -12.82 -5.37
C SER A 25 -4.20 -13.88 -4.97
N ARG A 26 -4.09 -14.95 -5.77
CA ARG A 26 -3.07 -16.00 -5.58
C ARG A 26 -1.73 -15.61 -6.22
N LEU A 27 -1.37 -14.33 -6.18
CA LEU A 27 -0.14 -13.84 -6.78
C LEU A 27 1.08 -14.31 -5.99
N PRO A 28 2.24 -14.52 -6.65
CA PRO A 28 3.50 -14.70 -5.95
C PRO A 28 3.79 -13.52 -5.03
N VAL A 29 4.36 -13.79 -3.86
CA VAL A 29 4.63 -12.75 -2.82
C VAL A 29 5.42 -11.55 -3.36
N THR A 30 6.36 -11.76 -4.28
CA THR A 30 7.14 -10.66 -4.88
C THR A 30 6.26 -9.72 -5.70
N VAL A 31 5.36 -10.28 -6.52
CA VAL A 31 4.41 -9.51 -7.34
C VAL A 31 3.34 -8.85 -6.46
N ALA A 32 2.88 -9.56 -5.43
CA ALA A 32 1.93 -9.01 -4.47
C ALA A 32 2.54 -7.82 -3.70
N ARG A 33 3.82 -7.92 -3.32
CA ARG A 33 4.57 -6.86 -2.65
C ARG A 33 4.72 -5.62 -3.54
N GLU A 34 5.12 -5.78 -4.80
CA GLU A 34 5.21 -4.64 -5.73
C GLU A 34 3.85 -3.92 -5.90
N LYS A 35 2.75 -4.68 -5.95
CA LYS A 35 1.40 -4.11 -6.05
C LYS A 35 0.97 -3.44 -4.75
N PHE A 36 1.30 -4.04 -3.61
CA PHE A 36 1.08 -3.45 -2.29
C PHE A 36 1.81 -2.13 -2.14
N GLU A 37 3.10 -2.06 -2.50
CA GLU A 37 3.91 -0.85 -2.42
C GLU A 37 3.31 0.30 -3.25
N ARG A 38 2.75 0.01 -4.43
CA ARG A 38 2.05 1.03 -5.24
C ARG A 38 0.78 1.56 -4.56
N LEU A 39 -0.05 0.66 -4.00
CA LEU A 39 -1.25 1.06 -3.27
C LEU A 39 -0.89 1.83 -1.99
N TRP A 40 0.19 1.42 -1.33
CA TRP A 40 0.73 2.07 -0.15
C TRP A 40 1.16 3.51 -0.47
N ASP A 41 1.98 3.70 -1.51
CA ASP A 41 2.47 5.01 -1.91
C ASP A 41 1.33 5.93 -2.37
N GLU A 42 0.35 5.41 -3.10
CA GLU A 42 -0.84 6.17 -3.49
C GLU A 42 -1.62 6.64 -2.25
N THR A 43 -1.90 5.72 -1.32
CA THR A 43 -2.63 6.04 -0.08
C THR A 43 -1.85 7.02 0.80
N ASN A 44 -0.54 6.85 0.90
CA ASN A 44 0.35 7.70 1.68
C ASN A 44 0.43 9.11 1.08
N SER A 45 0.50 9.23 -0.25
CA SER A 45 0.46 10.53 -0.92
C SER A 45 -0.86 11.27 -0.64
N LEU A 46 -1.99 10.57 -0.70
CA LEU A 46 -3.31 11.14 -0.39
C LEU A 46 -3.44 11.51 1.09
N ALA A 47 -2.95 10.66 2.00
CA ALA A 47 -2.92 10.94 3.42
C ALA A 47 -2.06 12.17 3.75
N ALA A 48 -0.89 12.29 3.12
CA ALA A 48 0.01 13.43 3.29
C ALA A 48 -0.60 14.75 2.80
N GLN A 49 -1.31 14.73 1.66
CA GLN A 49 -2.02 15.90 1.15
C GLN A 49 -3.17 16.35 2.06
N LEU A 50 -3.75 15.43 2.82
CA LEU A 50 -4.90 15.66 3.70
C LEU A 50 -4.53 15.68 5.19
N VAL A 51 -3.23 15.69 5.52
CA VAL A 51 -2.75 15.65 6.90
C VAL A 51 -3.26 16.87 7.67
N GLY A 52 -3.72 16.65 8.91
CA GLY A 52 -4.33 17.71 9.72
C GLY A 52 -5.79 18.05 9.37
N THR A 53 -6.39 17.36 8.40
CA THR A 53 -7.82 17.48 8.08
C THR A 53 -8.59 16.23 8.52
N GLU A 54 -9.90 16.38 8.79
CA GLU A 54 -10.77 15.23 9.10
C GLU A 54 -10.83 14.22 7.95
N ARG A 55 -10.62 14.67 6.71
CA ARG A 55 -10.59 13.83 5.50
C ARG A 55 -9.34 12.97 5.37
N GLY A 56 -8.25 13.30 6.06
CA GLY A 56 -7.02 12.50 6.05
C GLY A 56 -7.08 11.27 6.96
N ARG A 57 -7.90 11.32 8.02
CA ARG A 57 -8.01 10.26 9.03
C ARG A 57 -8.41 8.88 8.48
N PRO A 58 -9.34 8.77 7.51
CA PRO A 58 -9.63 7.50 6.85
C PRO A 58 -8.43 6.91 6.11
N TYR A 59 -7.61 7.71 5.41
CA TYR A 59 -6.43 7.21 4.69
C TYR A 59 -5.33 6.72 5.65
N LEU A 60 -5.12 7.41 6.78
CA LEU A 60 -4.19 6.94 7.81
C LEU A 60 -4.64 5.62 8.46
N THR A 61 -5.94 5.49 8.70
CA THR A 61 -6.53 4.23 9.19
C THR A 61 -6.34 3.11 8.17
N LEU A 62 -6.53 3.41 6.89
CA LEU A 62 -6.36 2.45 5.80
C LEU A 62 -4.91 1.99 5.68
N LEU A 63 -3.93 2.90 5.69
CA LEU A 63 -2.50 2.56 5.71
C LEU A 63 -2.17 1.57 6.83
N ARG A 64 -2.62 1.87 8.06
CA ARG A 64 -2.38 0.96 9.18
C ARG A 64 -2.94 -0.44 8.93
N ARG A 65 -4.20 -0.53 8.48
CA ARG A 65 -4.86 -1.82 8.18
C ARG A 65 -4.14 -2.58 7.06
N MET A 66 -3.73 -1.87 6.02
CA MET A 66 -3.00 -2.44 4.88
C MET A 66 -1.68 -3.07 5.36
N HIS A 67 -0.91 -2.36 6.17
CA HIS A 67 0.36 -2.85 6.72
C HIS A 67 0.14 -4.11 7.58
N GLU A 68 -0.76 -4.04 8.57
CA GLU A 68 -1.04 -5.14 9.49
C GLU A 68 -1.56 -6.38 8.74
N THR A 69 -2.43 -6.19 7.75
CA THR A 69 -2.98 -7.30 6.95
C THR A 69 -1.92 -7.94 6.07
N PHE A 70 -1.12 -7.13 5.36
CA PHE A 70 -0.08 -7.64 4.46
C PHE A 70 1.00 -8.40 5.23
N GLU A 71 1.50 -7.84 6.33
CA GLU A 71 2.48 -8.49 7.21
C GLU A 71 1.95 -9.80 7.78
N ASN A 72 0.70 -9.82 8.26
CA ASN A 72 0.10 -11.04 8.80
C ASN A 72 -0.14 -12.12 7.73
N HIS A 73 -0.54 -11.72 6.52
CA HIS A 73 -0.83 -12.66 5.43
C HIS A 73 0.43 -13.31 4.86
N TYR A 74 1.54 -12.56 4.80
CA TYR A 74 2.83 -13.06 4.31
C TYR A 74 3.81 -13.40 5.43
N ARG A 75 3.34 -13.45 6.69
CA ARG A 75 4.15 -13.82 7.86
C ARG A 75 4.71 -15.23 7.66
N GLY A 76 6.03 -15.34 7.54
CA GLY A 76 6.72 -16.62 7.31
C GLY A 76 7.01 -16.94 5.84
N ALA A 77 6.63 -16.07 4.88
CA ALA A 77 7.25 -16.10 3.57
C ALA A 77 8.75 -15.79 3.75
N PRO A 78 9.68 -16.58 3.17
CA PRO A 78 11.09 -16.26 3.27
C PRO A 78 11.30 -14.89 2.65
N GLN A 79 11.51 -13.88 3.51
CA GLN A 79 12.20 -12.68 3.07
C GLN A 79 13.51 -13.23 2.52
N ARG A 80 13.70 -13.11 1.22
CA ARG A 80 14.96 -13.51 0.58
C ARG A 80 16.04 -12.76 1.33
N SER A 81 16.74 -13.46 2.24
CA SER A 81 17.97 -12.96 2.82
C SER A 81 18.83 -12.64 1.62
N VAL A 82 19.09 -11.36 1.38
CA VAL A 82 20.13 -10.95 0.44
C VAL A 82 21.40 -11.64 0.92
N PRO A 83 21.99 -12.57 0.14
CA PRO A 83 23.23 -13.22 0.53
C PRO A 83 24.35 -12.21 0.26
N GLY A 84 24.49 -11.24 1.17
CA GLY A 84 25.52 -10.20 1.10
C GLY A 84 26.13 -9.87 2.46
N ASP A 85 25.49 -10.23 3.57
CA ASP A 85 25.94 -9.85 4.92
C ASP A 85 26.64 -11.03 5.65
N ARG A 86 27.65 -11.61 5.00
CA ARG A 86 28.66 -12.44 5.68
C ARG A 86 30.05 -11.96 5.31
N LEU A 87 30.47 -10.90 5.99
CA LEU A 87 31.86 -10.64 6.29
C LEU A 87 31.91 -10.21 7.75
N HIS A 88 32.25 -11.13 8.65
CA HIS A 88 33.17 -10.94 9.77
C HIS A 88 33.41 -12.28 10.48
#